data_AF-A0AAW8L0M2-F1
#
_entry.id   AF-A0AAW8L0M2-F1
#
_cell.length_a   1.000
_cell.length_b   1.000
_cell.length_c   1.000
_cell.angle_alpha   90.00
_cell.angle_beta   90.00
_cell.angle_gamma   90.00
#
_symmetry.space_group_name_H-M   'P 1'
#
loop_
_entity.id
_entity.type
_entity.pdbx_description
1 polymer ?
#
loop_
_entity_poly.entity_id
_entity_poly.type
_entity_poly.pdbx_seq_one_letter_code
_entity_poly.pdbx_strand_id
1 'polypeptide(L)' 'MKKFLGAYQNNHMHWVGDGFPVYNLFSYDRLGQTLSPFLLLDYAAPYTFSPT' A
#
# COMPACT_ATOMS: atom_id res chain seq x y z
N MET A 1 -15.00 17.49 -15.31
CA MET A 1 -14.83 16.06 -14.96
C MET A 1 -13.33 15.77 -14.92
N LYS A 2 -12.83 14.98 -13.97
CA LYS A 2 -11.41 14.58 -13.94
C LYS A 2 -11.17 13.45 -14.96
N LYS A 3 -9.98 13.41 -15.58
CA LYS A 3 -9.58 12.33 -16.51
C LYS A 3 -8.88 11.21 -15.72
N PHE A 4 -9.14 9.96 -16.09
CA PHE A 4 -8.39 8.81 -15.59
C PHE A 4 -7.01 8.75 -16.27
N LEU A 5 -5.93 8.73 -15.48
CA LEU A 5 -4.56 8.72 -16.00
C LEU A 5 -3.91 7.34 -15.91
N GLY A 6 -4.33 6.51 -14.97
CA GLY A 6 -3.78 5.17 -14.74
C GLY A 6 -4.23 4.57 -13.40
N ALA A 7 -3.94 3.29 -13.21
CA ALA A 7 -4.17 2.56 -11.96
C ALA A 7 -3.00 1.61 -11.68
N TYR A 8 -2.73 1.38 -10.40
CA TYR A 8 -1.69 0.47 -9.92
C TYR A 8 -2.36 -0.59 -9.05
N GLN A 9 -1.94 -1.85 -9.20
CA GLN A 9 -2.38 -2.95 -8.36
C GLN A 9 -1.13 -3.66 -7.82
N ASN A 10 -1.16 -4.00 -6.54
CA ASN A 10 -0.11 -4.78 -5.90
C ASN A 10 -0.73 -6.01 -5.25
N ASN A 11 -0.22 -7.20 -5.60
CA ASN A 11 -0.59 -8.48 -4.98
C ASN A 11 0.60 -9.12 -4.24
N HIS A 12 1.69 -8.37 -4.06
CA HIS A 12 2.84 -8.77 -3.25
C HIS A 12 2.70 -8.18 -1.84
N MET A 13 2.45 -9.06 -0.89
CA MET A 13 2.46 -8.75 0.54
C MET A 13 3.90 -8.67 1.05
N HIS A 14 4.13 -7.75 1.99
CA HIS A 14 5.37 -7.70 2.77
C HIS A 14 5.05 -7.46 4.25
N TRP A 15 6.01 -7.76 5.11
CA TRP A 15 5.88 -7.59 6.55
C TRP A 15 6.43 -6.25 7.02
N VAL A 16 5.67 -5.55 7.87
CA VAL A 16 6.17 -4.47 8.72
C VAL A 16 6.20 -5.00 10.16
N GLY A 17 7.40 -5.27 10.68
CA GLY A 17 7.57 -6.04 11.90
C GLY A 17 7.02 -7.46 11.75
N ASP A 18 6.40 -7.99 12.80
CA ASP A 18 5.80 -9.34 12.86
C ASP A 18 4.25 -9.32 12.98
N GLY A 19 3.64 -8.14 13.07
CA GLY A 19 2.20 -7.96 13.28
C GLY A 19 1.43 -7.38 12.09
N PHE A 20 2.11 -6.97 11.01
CA PHE A 20 1.48 -6.25 9.89
C PHE A 20 1.89 -6.82 8.52
N PRO A 21 1.18 -7.84 8.02
CA PRO A 21 1.28 -8.28 6.64
C PRO A 21 0.50 -7.32 5.74
N VAL A 22 1.21 -6.49 4.98
CA VAL A 22 0.63 -5.35 4.25
C VAL A 22 0.90 -5.41 2.74
N TYR A 23 -0.04 -4.86 1.98
CA TYR A 23 0.12 -4.55 0.57
C TYR A 23 0.39 -3.05 0.42
N ASN A 24 1.56 -2.70 -0.09
CA ASN A 24 1.85 -1.30 -0.41
C ASN A 24 1.08 -0.88 -1.66
N LEU A 25 0.07 -0.03 -1.51
CA LEU A 25 -0.77 0.45 -2.62
C LEU A 25 -0.13 1.62 -3.34
N PHE A 26 0.55 2.51 -2.61
CA PHE A 26 1.42 3.53 -3.19
C PHE A 26 2.55 3.95 -2.24
N SER A 27 3.61 4.51 -2.82
CA SER A 27 4.74 5.11 -2.11
C SER A 27 5.33 6.26 -2.93
N TYR A 28 5.78 7.31 -2.26
CA TYR A 28 6.50 8.45 -2.83
C TYR A 28 7.77 8.01 -3.58
N ASP A 29 8.38 6.90 -3.16
CA ASP A 29 9.57 6.34 -3.80
C ASP A 29 9.32 5.92 -5.26
N ARG A 30 8.06 5.55 -5.58
CA ARG A 30 7.67 5.12 -6.93
C ARG A 30 6.95 6.19 -7.75
N LEU A 31 6.13 7.03 -7.12
CA LEU A 31 5.24 7.98 -7.80
C LEU A 31 5.52 9.46 -7.46
N GLY A 32 6.41 9.74 -6.50
CA GLY A 32 6.92 11.08 -6.19
C GLY A 32 5.83 12.14 -6.04
N GLN A 33 6.00 13.25 -6.78
CA GLN A 33 5.12 14.42 -6.71
C GLN A 33 3.68 14.17 -7.17
N THR A 34 3.42 13.12 -7.95
CA THR A 34 2.05 12.76 -8.38
C THR A 34 1.14 12.43 -7.20
N LEU A 35 1.70 12.02 -6.06
CA LEU A 35 0.96 11.68 -4.86
C LEU A 35 0.81 12.84 -3.85
N SER A 36 1.46 13.99 -4.06
CA SER A 36 1.51 15.05 -3.06
C SER A 36 0.10 15.50 -2.61
N PRO A 37 -0.17 15.63 -1.30
CA PRO A 37 0.78 15.55 -0.16
C PRO A 37 0.92 14.16 0.48
N PHE A 38 0.40 13.10 -0.14
CA PHE A 38 0.45 11.74 0.39
C PHE A 38 1.80 11.10 0.13
N LEU A 39 2.36 10.42 1.14
CA LEU A 39 3.67 9.78 1.04
C LEU A 39 3.57 8.26 0.85
N LEU A 40 2.71 7.57 1.58
CA LEU A 40 2.63 6.12 1.55
C LEU A 40 1.24 5.65 1.98
N LEU A 41 0.80 4.53 1.42
CA LEU A 41 -0.35 3.80 1.93
C LEU A 41 -0.09 2.30 1.87
N ASP A 42 -0.08 1.69 3.05
CA ASP A 42 -0.04 0.25 3.26
C ASP A 42 -1.40 -0.25 3.72
N TYR A 43 -1.88 -1.31 3.10
CA TYR A 43 -3.15 -1.95 3.43
C TYR A 43 -2.90 -3.33 4.04
N ALA A 44 -3.22 -3.47 5.33
CA ALA A 44 -3.31 -4.77 5.99
C ALA A 44 -4.63 -5.44 5.59
N ALA A 45 -4.60 -6.23 4.51
CA ALA A 45 -5.74 -7.05 4.13
C ALA A 45 -6.06 -8.06 5.25
N PRO A 46 -7.29 -8.61 5.31
CA PRO A 46 -7.66 -9.59 6.33
C PRO A 46 -6.62 -10.71 6.44
N TYR A 47 -6.02 -10.81 7.62
CA TYR A 47 -5.02 -11.81 7.95
C TYR A 47 -5.37 -12.41 9.30
N THR A 48 -5.44 -13.74 9.37
CA THR A 48 -5.75 -14.45 10.61
C THR A 48 -4.46 -14.71 11.37
N PHE A 49 -4.39 -14.19 12.59
CA PHE A 49 -3.33 -14.53 13.55
C PHE A 49 -3.84 -15.59 14.52
N SER A 50 -3.02 -16.59 14.81
CA SER A 50 -3.28 -17.52 15.90
C SER A 50 -2.93 -16.88 17.25
N PRO A 51 -3.62 -17.26 18.35
CA PRO A 51 -3.21 -16.85 19.70
C PRO A 51 -1.78 -17.32 20.03
N THR A 52 -1.08 -16.54 20.86
CA THR A 52 0.25 -16.83 21.41
C THR A 52 0.19 -17.28 22.86
#